data_AF-A0A3B9HQ03-F1
#
_entry.id   AF-A0A3B9HQ03-F1
#
_cell.length_a   1.000
_cell.length_b   1.000
_cell.length_c   1.000
_cell.angle_alpha   90.00
_cell.angle_beta   90.00
_cell.angle_gamma   90.00
#
_symmetry.space_group_name_H-M   'P 1'
#
loop_
_entity.id
_entity.type
_entity.pdbx_description
1 polymer ?
#
loop_
_entity_poly.entity_id
_entity_poly.type
_entity_poly.pdbx_seq_one_letter_code
_entity_poly.pdbx_strand_id
1 'polypeptide(L)' 'MGSLLLLIGLLLFMMSLIWTTGEALKKDLIDGALALIATPLYSGYCAFQVDYKKWSRPFFVSMAGLLLSLIGYLLG' A
#
# COMPACT_ATOMS: atom_id res chain seq x y z
N MET A 1 -18.10 -15.09 -0.10
CA MET A 1 -17.28 -14.43 -1.15
C MET A 1 -16.61 -13.15 -0.63
N GLY A 2 -17.23 -12.40 0.29
CA GLY A 2 -16.62 -11.21 0.90
C GLY A 2 -15.30 -11.51 1.62
N SER A 3 -15.22 -12.57 2.42
CA SER A 3 -13.98 -13.04 3.05
C SER A 3 -12.79 -13.27 2.10
N LEU A 4 -13.02 -13.79 0.88
CA LEU A 4 -11.98 -13.96 -0.13
C LEU A 4 -11.52 -12.63 -0.72
N LEU A 5 -12.45 -11.71 -0.97
CA LEU A 5 -12.13 -10.34 -1.42
C LEU A 5 -11.35 -9.58 -0.35
N LEU A 6 -11.70 -9.79 0.92
CA LEU A 6 -11.03 -9.20 2.08
C LEU A 6 -9.59 -9.72 2.19
N LEU A 7 -9.39 -11.04 2.05
CA LEU A 7 -8.07 -11.67 2.00
C LEU A 7 -7.23 -11.14 0.83
N ILE A 8 -7.79 -11.11 -0.38
CA ILE A 8 -7.08 -10.60 -1.57
C ILE A 8 -6.70 -9.13 -1.37
N GLY A 9 -7.62 -8.32 -0.84
CA GLY A 9 -7.37 -6.91 -0.55
C GLY A 9 -6.24 -6.71 0.45
N LEU A 10 -6.22 -7.49 1.53
CA LEU A 10 -5.15 -7.47 2.54
C LEU A 10 -3.82 -7.91 1.96
N LEU A 11 -3.78 -8.95 1.13
CA LEU A 11 -2.55 -9.42 0.48
C LEU A 11 -1.95 -8.37 -0.45
N LEU A 12 -2.78 -7.69 -1.25
CA LEU A 12 -2.34 -6.59 -2.10
C LEU A 12 -1.82 -5.42 -1.26
N PHE A 13 -2.53 -5.07 -0.18
CA PHE A 13 -2.09 -4.03 0.73
C PHE A 13 -0.74 -4.36 1.38
N MET A 14 -0.56 -5.58 1.90
CA MET A 14 0.72 -6.03 2.47
C MET A 14 1.85 -6.03 1.44
N MET A 15 1.58 -6.44 0.21
CA MET A 15 2.59 -6.42 -0.85
C MET A 15 3.05 -5.00 -1.17
N SER A 16 2.12 -4.04 -1.28
CA SER A 16 2.48 -2.63 -1.43
C SER A 16 3.28 -2.12 -0.23
N LEU A 17 2.87 -2.50 0.98
CA LEU A 17 3.49 -2.10 2.23
C LEU A 17 4.93 -2.58 2.37
N ILE A 18 5.21 -3.83 2.00
CA ILE A 18 6.57 -4.38 1.96
C ILE A 18 7.42 -3.60 0.95
N TRP A 19 6.87 -3.27 -0.22
CA TRP A 19 7.60 -2.54 -1.24
C TRP A 19 7.97 -1.13 -0.76
N THR A 20 6.99 -0.35 -0.30
CA THR A 20 7.20 1.05 0.11
C THR A 20 8.09 1.16 1.32
N THR A 21 7.86 0.30 2.32
CA THR A 21 8.65 0.26 3.54
C THR A 21 10.07 -0.23 3.26
N GLY A 22 10.22 -1.26 2.41
CA GLY A 22 11.53 -1.77 2.01
C GLY A 22 12.36 -0.77 1.21
N GLU A 23 11.74 0.09 0.42
CA GLU A 23 12.44 1.20 -0.23
C GLU A 23 12.77 2.34 0.74
N ALA A 24 11.89 2.66 1.68
CA ALA A 24 12.13 3.70 2.67
C ALA A 24 13.22 3.31 3.69
N LEU A 25 13.25 2.05 4.14
CA LEU A 25 14.30 1.52 5.03
C LEU A 25 15.70 1.60 4.43
N LYS A 26 15.83 1.57 3.09
CA LYS A 26 17.13 1.72 2.42
C LYS A 26 17.70 3.12 2.54
N LYS A 27 16.86 4.12 2.76
CA LYS A 27 17.28 5.50 3.02
C LYS A 27 17.57 5.69 4.50
N ASP A 28 16.56 5.46 5.34
CA ASP A 28 16.66 5.67 6.78
C ASP A 28 15.63 4.83 7.54
N LEU A 29 15.98 4.47 8.78
CA LEU A 29 15.09 3.69 9.65
C LEU A 29 13.80 4.46 9.99
N ILE A 30 13.91 5.78 10.16
CA ILE A 30 12.79 6.66 10.49
C ILE A 30 11.82 6.77 9.29
N ASP A 31 12.35 6.92 8.09
CA ASP A 31 11.56 6.92 6.85
C ASP A 31 10.86 5.57 6.65
N GLY A 32 11.56 4.47 6.97
CA GLY A 32 10.97 3.12 7.01
C GLY A 32 9.77 3.04 7.95
N ALA A 33 9.91 3.50 9.19
CA ALA A 33 8.83 3.50 10.17
C ALA A 33 7.64 4.37 9.74
N LEU A 34 7.90 5.56 9.18
CA LEU A 34 6.87 6.45 8.64
C LEU A 34 6.12 5.80 7.47
N ALA A 35 6.85 5.15 6.56
CA ALA A 35 6.27 4.44 5.42
C ALA A 35 5.41 3.24 5.85
N LEU A 36 5.74 2.58 6.96
CA LEU A 36 4.97 1.46 7.52
C LEU A 36 3.63 1.92 8.12
N ILE A 37 3.62 3.05 8.83
CA ILE A 37 2.41 3.57 9.51
C ILE A 37 1.47 4.25 8.50
N ALA A 38 2.03 4.95 7.52
CA ALA A 38 1.30 5.80 6.60
C ALA A 38 1.30 5.28 5.15
N THR A 39 1.49 3.98 4.93
CA THR A 39 1.74 3.35 3.62
C THR A 39 0.86 3.81 2.46
N PRO A 40 -0.48 3.94 2.58
CA PRO A 40 -1.28 4.45 1.46
C PRO A 40 -1.04 5.94 1.17
N LEU A 41 -0.83 6.76 2.20
CA LEU A 41 -0.54 8.20 2.05
C LEU A 41 0.90 8.44 1.59
N TYR A 42 1.85 7.68 2.11
CA TYR A 42 3.27 7.77 1.77
C TYR A 42 3.53 7.34 0.32
N SER A 43 2.94 6.21 -0.10
CA SER A 43 3.01 5.78 -1.51
C SER A 43 2.36 6.78 -2.47
N GLY A 44 1.25 7.41 -2.06
CA GLY A 44 0.63 8.51 -2.80
C GLY A 44 1.55 9.73 -2.92
N TYR A 45 2.12 10.20 -1.81
CA TYR A 45 3.07 11.30 -1.83
C TYR A 45 4.26 11.01 -2.76
N CYS A 46 4.85 9.82 -2.67
CA CYS A 46 5.95 9.42 -3.53
C CYS A 46 5.55 9.31 -5.02
N ALA A 47 4.33 8.84 -5.31
CA ALA A 47 3.83 8.75 -6.68
C ALA A 47 3.56 10.12 -7.32
N PHE A 48 2.97 11.07 -6.58
CA PHE A 48 2.57 12.36 -7.14
C PHE A 48 3.63 13.45 -7.03
N GLN A 49 4.52 13.40 -6.02
CA GLN A 49 5.50 14.46 -5.78
C GLN A 49 6.96 14.05 -6.03
N VAL A 50 7.29 12.76 -6.01
CA VAL A 50 8.70 12.31 -6.11
C VAL A 50 9.00 11.68 -7.47
N ASP A 51 8.43 10.51 -7.74
CA ASP A 51 8.67 9.79 -9.00
C ASP A 51 7.51 8.86 -9.33
N TYR A 52 6.62 9.34 -10.21
CA TYR A 52 5.45 8.60 -10.64
C TYR A 52 5.78 7.26 -11.31
N LYS A 53 6.86 7.18 -12.11
CA LYS A 53 7.20 5.94 -12.80
C LYS A 53 7.56 4.84 -11.81
N LYS A 54 8.26 5.20 -10.73
CA LYS A 54 8.69 4.26 -9.70
C LYS A 54 7.56 3.89 -8.74
N TRP A 55 6.77 4.88 -8.31
CA TRP A 55 5.83 4.74 -7.18
C TRP A 55 4.37 4.54 -7.57
N SER A 56 4.01 4.67 -8.85
CA SER A 56 2.63 4.41 -9.32
C SER A 56 2.17 2.99 -9.00
N ARG A 57 3.00 1.98 -9.23
CA ARG A 57 2.67 0.57 -8.95
C ARG A 57 2.31 0.32 -7.48
N PRO A 58 3.20 0.62 -6.50
CA PRO A 58 2.85 0.41 -5.09
C PRO A 58 1.63 1.24 -4.66
N PHE A 59 1.46 2.46 -5.18
CA PHE A 59 0.27 3.28 -4.90
C PHE A 59 -1.03 2.60 -5.36
N PHE A 60 -1.13 2.23 -6.65
CA PHE A 60 -2.34 1.59 -7.20
C PHE A 60 -2.63 0.23 -6.56
N VAL A 61 -1.59 -0.54 -6.23
CA VAL A 61 -1.74 -1.82 -5.53
C VAL A 61 -2.28 -1.61 -4.11
N SER A 62 -1.81 -0.59 -3.38
CA SER A 62 -2.35 -0.26 -2.05
C SER A 62 -3.82 0.17 -2.13
N MET A 63 -4.17 0.99 -3.14
CA MET A 63 -5.52 1.52 -3.31
C MET A 63 -6.50 0.42 -3.73
N ALA A 64 -6.09 -0.46 -4.64
CA ALA A 64 -6.86 -1.64 -5.02
C ALA A 64 -7.03 -2.60 -3.83
N GLY A 65 -5.99 -2.79 -3.03
CA GLY A 65 -6.05 -3.58 -1.80
C GLY A 65 -7.08 -3.03 -0.82
N LEU A 66 -7.04 -1.72 -0.55
CA LEU A 66 -8.01 -1.04 0.31
C LEU A 66 -9.45 -1.18 -0.22
N LEU A 67 -9.67 -0.94 -1.51
CA LEU A 67 -10.99 -1.07 -2.14
C LEU A 67 -11.53 -2.50 -2.03
N LEU A 68 -10.73 -3.51 -2.34
CA LEU A 68 -11.14 -4.91 -2.26
C LEU A 68 -11.39 -5.35 -0.81
N SER A 69 -10.58 -4.88 0.15
CA SER A 69 -10.84 -5.10 1.57
C SER A 69 -12.13 -4.45 2.04
N LEU A 70 -12.43 -3.24 1.57
CA LEU A 70 -13.63 -2.50 1.94
C LEU A 70 -14.88 -3.13 1.33
N ILE A 71 -14.82 -3.54 0.06
CA ILE A 71 -15.88 -4.31 -0.61
C ILE A 71 -16.06 -5.67 0.08
N GLY A 72 -14.97 -6.36 0.39
CA GLY A 72 -14.99 -7.65 1.09
C GLY A 72 -15.64 -7.54 2.48
N TYR A 73 -15.30 -6.48 3.23
CA TYR A 73 -15.89 -6.18 4.53
C TYR A 73 -17.38 -5.85 4.45
N LEU A 74 -17.81 -5.07 3.45
CA LEU A 74 -19.22 -4.74 3.24
C LEU A 74 -20.06 -5.94 2.77
N LEU A 75 -19.44 -6.91 2.07
CA LEU A 75 -20.11 -8.08 1.52
C LEU A 75 -20.06 -9.33 2.42
N GLY A 76 -19.29 -9.32 3.52
CA GLY A 76 -19.31 -10.38 4.55
C GLY A 76 -18.04 -11.19 4.71
#